data_AF-A0A956TBT8-F1
#
_entry.id   AF-A0A956TBT8-F1
#
_cell.length_a   1.000
_cell.length_b   1.000
_cell.length_c   1.000
_cell.angle_alpha   90.00
_cell.angle_beta   90.00
_cell.angle_gamma   90.00
#
_symmetry.space_group_name_H-M   'P 1'
#
loop_
_entity.id
_entity.type
_entity.pdbx_description
1 polymer ?
#
loop_
_entity_poly.entity_id
_entity_poly.type
_entity_poly.pdbx_seq_one_letter_code
_entity_poly.pdbx_strand_id
1 'polypeptide(L)'
;MFQATQPPPSKTNQASSHSPNGIQKLCSQCQAKQPLEASYCSHCGLPFRDAAPVNPMINPDSPSWMGQLLKWGGLLLLGLFLLKLGRHPLFWAMGAVAVLLVMKRRA
;
A
#
# COMPACT_ATOMS: atom_id res chain seq x y z
N MET A 1 -28.50 56.70 -19.65
CA MET A 1 -29.14 55.89 -18.59
C MET A 1 -28.74 54.44 -18.86
N PHE A 2 -27.79 53.90 -18.11
CA PHE A 2 -27.29 52.53 -18.32
C PHE A 2 -27.81 51.63 -17.20
N GLN A 3 -28.71 50.71 -17.54
CA GLN A 3 -29.12 49.61 -16.68
C GLN A 3 -28.06 48.51 -16.78
N ALA A 4 -27.35 48.26 -15.68
CA ALA A 4 -26.51 47.09 -15.54
C ALA A 4 -27.37 45.96 -14.96
N THR A 5 -27.88 45.10 -15.84
CA THR A 5 -28.53 43.84 -15.47
C THR A 5 -27.46 42.90 -14.94
N GLN A 6 -27.39 42.69 -13.62
CA GLN A 6 -26.58 41.62 -13.05
C GLN A 6 -27.32 40.28 -13.21
N PRO A 7 -26.67 39.24 -13.77
CA PRO A 7 -27.26 37.91 -13.84
C PRO A 7 -27.39 37.29 -12.44
N PRO A 8 -28.38 36.40 -12.21
CA PRO A 8 -28.57 35.73 -10.93
C PRO A 8 -27.35 34.85 -10.59
N PRO A 9 -26.92 34.74 -9.31
CA PRO A 9 -25.91 33.76 -8.93
C PRO A 9 -26.46 32.35 -9.21
N SER A 10 -25.87 31.74 -10.24
CA SER A 10 -26.15 30.42 -10.76
C SER A 10 -26.03 29.37 -9.64
N LYS A 11 -27.14 28.64 -9.43
CA LYS A 11 -27.16 27.34 -8.75
C LYS A 11 -26.29 26.37 -9.56
N THR A 12 -24.98 26.47 -9.38
CA THR A 12 -24.04 25.58 -10.06
C THR A 12 -23.68 24.49 -9.08
N ASN A 13 -24.44 23.41 -9.19
CA ASN A 13 -24.02 22.03 -9.00
C ASN A 13 -22.94 21.83 -7.94
N GLN A 14 -23.39 21.31 -6.79
CA GLN A 14 -22.57 20.45 -5.95
C GLN A 14 -22.06 19.29 -6.81
N ALA A 15 -20.99 19.54 -7.56
CA ALA A 15 -20.05 18.52 -7.94
C ALA A 15 -19.46 18.07 -6.60
N SER A 16 -20.09 17.05 -6.04
CA SER A 16 -19.48 16.13 -5.10
C SER A 16 -18.14 15.71 -5.69
N SER A 17 -17.10 16.49 -5.37
CA SER A 17 -15.71 16.15 -5.60
C SER A 17 -15.40 15.00 -4.65
N HIS A 18 -15.89 13.81 -5.01
CA HIS A 18 -15.36 12.55 -4.55
C HIS A 18 -13.95 12.50 -5.09
N SER A 19 -13.01 13.12 -4.38
CA SER A 19 -11.59 13.00 -4.67
C SER A 19 -11.26 11.52 -4.48
N PRO A 20 -10.91 10.78 -5.55
CA PRO A 20 -10.74 9.33 -5.50
C PRO A 20 -9.63 8.87 -4.55
N ASN A 21 -8.86 9.80 -3.98
CA ASN A 21 -7.75 9.52 -3.07
C ASN A 21 -8.02 9.89 -1.60
N GLY A 22 -9.17 10.47 -1.23
CA GLY A 22 -9.46 10.81 0.18
C GLY A 22 -8.53 11.88 0.81
N ILE A 23 -7.57 12.40 0.05
CA ILE A 23 -6.61 13.40 0.54
C ILE A 23 -7.33 14.76 0.59
N GLN A 24 -7.52 15.26 1.81
CA GLN A 24 -8.11 16.57 2.10
C GLN A 24 -7.05 17.44 2.76
N LYS A 25 -7.03 18.74 2.44
CA LYS A 25 -6.20 19.73 3.13
C LYS A 25 -7.04 20.57 4.08
N LEU A 26 -6.41 21.02 5.18
CA LEU A 26 -7.05 21.93 6.13
C LEU A 26 -6.64 23.38 5.81
N CYS A 27 -7.61 24.29 5.87
CA CYS A 27 -7.32 25.72 5.84
C CYS A 27 -6.56 26.13 7.10
N SER A 28 -5.44 26.82 6.97
CA SER A 28 -4.64 27.31 8.10
C SER A 28 -5.35 28.37 8.94
N GLN A 29 -6.40 29.00 8.40
CA GLN A 29 -7.12 30.10 9.03
C GLN A 29 -8.38 29.64 9.75
N CYS A 30 -9.23 28.87 9.07
CA CYS A 30 -10.53 28.44 9.61
C CYS A 30 -10.61 26.94 9.93
N GLN A 31 -9.54 26.18 9.70
CA GLN A 31 -9.47 24.72 9.90
C GLN A 31 -10.54 23.91 9.14
N ALA A 32 -11.24 24.52 8.18
CA ALA A 32 -12.17 23.80 7.33
C ALA A 32 -11.43 22.79 6.44
N LYS A 33 -12.00 21.60 6.31
CA LYS A 33 -11.51 20.56 5.39
C LYS A 33 -11.91 20.92 3.97
N GLN A 34 -10.96 20.83 3.05
CA GLN A 34 -11.13 21.21 1.65
C GLN A 34 -10.47 20.15 0.75
N PRO A 35 -10.93 19.98 -0.50
CA PRO A 35 -10.28 19.09 -1.44
C PRO A 35 -8.86 19.59 -1.75
N LEU A 36 -7.93 18.66 -1.99
CA LEU A 36 -6.51 18.99 -2.23
C LEU A 36 -6.33 19.96 -3.42
N GLU A 37 -7.16 19.79 -4.46
CA GLU A 37 -7.18 20.59 -5.69
C GLU A 37 -7.73 22.02 -5.51
N ALA A 38 -8.37 22.35 -4.38
CA ALA A 38 -8.96 23.68 -4.20
C ALA A 38 -7.86 24.75 -4.07
N SER A 39 -7.88 25.76 -4.93
CA SER A 39 -6.94 26.91 -4.85
C SER A 39 -7.31 27.92 -3.75
N TYR A 40 -8.58 27.92 -3.30
CA TYR A 40 -9.11 28.84 -2.29
C TYR A 40 -9.96 28.09 -1.26
N CYS A 41 -10.03 28.61 -0.03
CA CYS A 41 -10.93 28.07 0.98
C CYS A 41 -12.38 28.52 0.74
N SER A 42 -13.33 27.59 0.66
CA SER A 42 -14.75 27.93 0.47
C SER A 42 -15.40 28.62 1.67
N HIS A 43 -14.80 28.55 2.87
CA HIS A 43 -15.33 29.18 4.07
C HIS A 43 -14.81 30.60 4.30
N CYS A 44 -13.49 30.83 4.14
CA CYS A 44 -12.88 32.14 4.41
C CYS A 44 -12.44 32.91 3.16
N GLY A 45 -12.51 32.30 1.97
CA GLY A 45 -12.15 32.94 0.69
C GLY A 45 -10.64 33.15 0.48
N LEU A 46 -9.80 32.81 1.46
CA LEU A 46 -8.36 33.01 1.36
C LEU A 46 -7.71 31.95 0.45
N PRO A 47 -6.70 32.34 -0.36
CA PRO A 47 -5.95 31.40 -1.17
C PRO A 47 -5.16 30.44 -0.29
N PHE A 48 -5.10 29.18 -0.70
CA PHE A 48 -4.13 28.25 -0.14
C PHE A 48 -2.75 28.66 -0.66
N ARG A 49 -2.05 29.53 0.07
CA ARG A 49 -0.62 29.79 -0.18
C ARG A 49 0.08 28.45 -0.21
N ASP A 50 0.82 28.20 -1.29
CA ASP A 50 1.51 26.97 -1.65
C ASP A 50 2.13 26.27 -0.43
N ALA A 51 1.28 25.53 0.28
CA ALA A 51 1.72 24.68 1.36
C ALA A 51 2.38 23.55 0.60
N ALA A 52 3.72 23.57 0.61
CA ALA A 52 4.54 22.51 0.04
C ALA A 52 3.83 21.18 0.27
N PRO A 53 3.65 20.36 -0.79
CA PRO A 53 2.82 19.17 -0.72
C PRO A 53 3.23 18.42 0.53
N VAL A 54 2.30 18.36 1.50
CA VAL A 54 2.55 17.69 2.78
C VAL A 54 2.83 16.26 2.38
N ASN A 55 4.11 15.90 2.48
CA ASN A 55 4.63 14.64 2.00
C ASN A 55 3.69 13.56 2.55
N PRO A 56 3.01 12.77 1.70
CA PRO A 56 2.00 11.83 2.16
C PRO A 56 2.64 11.03 3.28
N MET A 57 2.06 11.18 4.47
CA MET A 57 2.52 10.55 5.69
C MET A 57 2.69 9.08 5.37
N ILE A 58 3.96 8.65 5.27
CA ILE A 58 4.34 7.30 4.88
C ILE A 58 3.65 6.39 5.88
N ASN A 59 2.61 5.71 5.43
CA ASN A 59 1.81 4.85 6.27
C ASN A 59 2.71 3.65 6.67
N PRO A 60 3.08 3.52 7.96
CA PRO A 60 3.93 2.41 8.41
C PRO A 60 3.24 1.05 8.27
N ASP A 61 1.92 1.03 8.05
CA ASP A 61 1.12 -0.18 7.83
C ASP A 61 1.03 -0.58 6.36
N SER A 62 1.69 0.13 5.44
CA SER A 62 1.75 -0.31 4.05
C SER A 62 2.56 -1.61 3.98
N PRO A 63 1.96 -2.73 3.53
CA PRO A 63 2.65 -4.00 3.46
C PRO A 63 3.82 -3.84 2.50
N SER A 64 5.04 -3.84 3.05
CA SER A 64 6.24 -3.83 2.23
C SER A 64 6.22 -5.11 1.40
N TRP A 65 5.97 -4.96 0.10
CA TRP A 65 5.99 -6.03 -0.89
C TRP A 65 7.29 -6.87 -0.80
N MET A 66 8.38 -6.26 -0.30
CA MET A 66 9.62 -6.93 0.06
C MET A 66 9.44 -8.00 1.16
N GLY A 67 8.60 -7.77 2.17
CA GLY A 67 8.28 -8.75 3.20
C GLY A 67 7.53 -9.97 2.64
N GLN A 68 6.63 -9.75 1.67
CA GLN A 68 5.97 -10.84 0.96
C GLN A 68 6.93 -11.62 0.07
N LEU A 69 7.84 -10.95 -0.65
CA LEU A 69 8.90 -11.61 -1.41
C LEU A 69 9.84 -12.42 -0.52
N LEU A 70 10.19 -11.93 0.67
CA LEU A 70 11.01 -12.69 1.61
C LEU A 70 10.30 -13.94 2.13
N LYS A 71 8.99 -13.84 2.40
CA LYS A 71 8.18 -14.95 2.92
C LYS A 71 8.02 -16.06 1.88
N TRP A 72 7.69 -15.70 0.64
CA TRP A 72 7.53 -16.68 -0.45
C TRP A 72 8.89 -17.15 -1.00
N GLY A 73 9.85 -16.25 -1.15
CA GLY A 73 11.21 -16.55 -1.60
C GLY A 73 11.95 -17.48 -0.65
N GLY A 74 11.78 -17.30 0.66
CA GLY A 74 12.34 -18.19 1.69
C GLY A 74 11.81 -19.62 1.58
N LEU A 75 10.49 -19.80 1.37
CA LEU A 75 9.90 -21.12 1.17
C LEU A 75 10.40 -21.79 -0.12
N LEU A 76 10.55 -21.03 -1.19
CA LEU A 76 11.01 -21.54 -2.49
C LEU A 76 12.47 -22.00 -2.42
N LEU A 77 13.33 -21.20 -1.78
CA LEU A 77 14.72 -21.56 -1.51
C LEU A 77 14.85 -22.78 -0.59
N LEU A 78 14.05 -22.85 0.48
CA LEU A 78 14.03 -24.00 1.38
C LEU A 78 13.59 -25.28 0.67
N GLY A 79 12.57 -25.20 -0.17
CA GLY A 79 12.09 -26.32 -1.00
C GLY A 79 13.16 -26.82 -1.97
N LEU A 80 13.82 -25.91 -2.69
CA LEU A 80 14.94 -26.26 -3.59
C LEU A 80 16.12 -26.86 -2.83
N PHE A 81 16.42 -26.36 -1.64
CA PHE A 81 17.49 -26.89 -0.78
C PHE A 81 17.20 -28.33 -0.33
N LEU A 82 15.97 -28.62 0.13
CA LEU A 82 15.55 -29.97 0.47
C LEU A 82 15.55 -30.91 -0.74
N LEU A 83 15.12 -30.43 -1.91
CA LEU A 83 15.16 -31.21 -3.15
C LEU A 83 16.60 -31.53 -3.58
N LYS A 84 17.54 -30.59 -3.39
CA LYS A 84 18.96 -30.80 -3.65
C LYS A 84 19.58 -31.82 -2.69
N LEU A 85 19.21 -31.78 -1.41
CA LEU A 85 19.67 -32.73 -0.40
C LEU A 85 19.10 -34.14 -0.59
N GLY A 86 17.83 -34.27 -0.97
CA GLY A 86 17.21 -35.57 -1.24
C GLY A 86 17.81 -36.31 -2.45
N ARG A 87 18.47 -35.56 -3.34
CA ARG A 87 19.18 -36.10 -4.50
C ARG A 87 20.65 -36.43 -4.20
N HIS A 88 21.10 -36.21 -2.97
CA HIS A 88 22.46 -36.54 -2.56
C HIS A 88 22.55 -38.04 -2.23
N PRO A 89 23.46 -38.80 -2.86
CA PRO A 89 23.52 -40.27 -2.73
C PRO A 89 23.79 -40.74 -1.30
N LEU A 90 24.40 -39.90 -0.46
CA LEU A 90 24.64 -40.17 0.96
C LEU A 90 23.35 -40.38 1.75
N PHE A 91 22.27 -39.64 1.43
CA PHE A 91 20.98 -39.78 2.12
C PHE A 91 20.31 -41.12 1.79
N TRP A 92 20.40 -41.55 0.52
CA TRP A 92 19.93 -42.86 0.08
C TRP A 92 20.73 -44.00 0.71
N ALA A 93 22.06 -43.86 0.82
CA ALA A 93 22.92 -44.84 1.47
C ALA A 93 22.56 -45.01 2.95
N MET A 94 22.38 -43.91 3.68
CA MET A 94 21.99 -43.95 5.10
C MET A 94 20.59 -44.55 5.29
N GLY A 95 19.63 -44.23 4.41
CA GLY A 95 18.30 -44.84 4.42
C GLY A 95 18.34 -46.36 4.19
N ALA A 96 19.12 -46.82 3.22
CA ALA A 96 19.29 -48.25 2.93
C ALA A 96 19.94 -49.00 4.10
N VAL A 97 20.97 -48.43 4.74
CA VAL A 97 21.61 -49.02 5.92
C VAL A 97 20.63 -49.13 7.10
N ALA A 98 19.81 -48.10 7.33
CA ALA A 98 18.80 -48.14 8.38
C ALA A 98 17.76 -49.25 8.14
N VAL A 99 17.28 -49.41 6.90
CA VAL A 99 16.35 -50.48 6.53
C VAL A 99 16.98 -51.87 6.72
N LEU A 100 18.24 -52.05 6.28
CA LEU A 100 18.98 -53.29 6.47
C LEU A 100 19.18 -53.63 7.96
N LEU A 101 19.48 -52.64 8.81
CA LEU A 101 19.61 -52.84 10.25
C LEU A 101 18.28 -53.24 10.90
N VAL A 102 17.16 -52.65 10.46
CA VAL A 102 15.83 -53.02 10.96
C VAL A 102 15.46 -54.45 10.53
N MET A 103 15.75 -54.84 9.30
CA MET A 103 15.50 -56.20 8.84
C MET A 103 16.38 -57.23 9.55
N LYS A 104 17.66 -56.91 9.79
CA LYS A 104 18.59 -57.81 10.48
C LYS A 104 18.26 -58.00 11.96
N ARG A 105 17.54 -57.08 12.59
CA ARG A 105 17.02 -57.26 13.96
C ARG A 105 15.77 -58.13 14.03
N ARG A 106 15.10 -58.38 12.90
CA ARG A 106 13.85 -59.17 12.84
C ARG A 106 14.06 -60.62 12.38
N ALA A 107 15.24 -60.97 11.90
CA ALA A 107 15.63 -62.33 11.53
C ALA A 107 16.44 -62.95 12.67
#